data_AF-A0A853EMH9-F1
#
_entry.id   AF-A0A853EMH9-F1
#
_cell.length_a   1.000
_cell.length_b   1.000
_cell.length_c   1.000
_cell.angle_alpha   90.00
_cell.angle_beta   90.00
_cell.angle_gamma   90.00
#
_symmetry.space_group_name_H-M   'P 1'
#
loop_
_entity.id
_entity.type
_entity.pdbx_description
1 polymer ?
#
loop_
_entity_poly.entity_id
_entity_poly.type
_entity_poly.pdbx_seq_one_letter_code
_entity_poly.pdbx_strand_id
1 'polypeptide(L)'
;MAAILTAAGSGTRLGAGGPKALVPVGGISLLRRAAGGLLDSGVVDGLIVTAPPDDVDRFRREMAEVAGAAEQPVEVVAGSAASRQASVALGLEAVLRVMPTAQVVLVHDAARALTPPEVIRRVVAAVRAGHGAVVPARGS
;
A
#
# COMPACT_ATOMS: atom_id res chain seq x y z
N MET A 1 8.25 -7.17 9.24
CA MET A 1 7.72 -5.86 8.82
C MET A 1 6.58 -6.07 7.85
N ALA A 2 5.39 -5.55 8.19
CA ALA A 2 4.25 -5.52 7.28
C ALA A 2 4.22 -4.19 6.52
N ALA A 3 3.61 -4.18 5.34
CA ALA A 3 3.31 -2.95 4.60
C ALA A 3 1.79 -2.80 4.39
N ILE A 4 1.31 -1.56 4.50
CA ILE A 4 -0.03 -1.15 4.11
C ILE A 4 0.10 -0.20 2.93
N LEU A 5 -0.43 -0.59 1.78
CA LEU A 5 -0.55 0.24 0.59
C LEU A 5 -1.94 0.85 0.53
N THR A 6 -2.01 2.13 0.87
CA THR A 6 -3.26 2.89 0.86
C THR A 6 -3.63 3.31 -0.57
N ALA A 7 -4.78 2.83 -1.04
CA ALA A 7 -5.34 3.17 -2.35
C ALA A 7 -6.81 3.63 -2.30
N ALA A 8 -7.39 3.70 -1.10
CA ALA A 8 -8.74 4.21 -0.83
C ALA A 8 -8.90 5.74 -0.99
N GLY A 9 -7.82 6.47 -1.30
CA GLY A 9 -7.88 7.91 -1.53
C GLY A 9 -8.67 8.22 -2.80
N SER A 10 -9.78 8.97 -2.66
CA SER A 10 -10.77 9.21 -3.72
C SER A 10 -10.28 9.97 -4.94
N GLY A 11 -9.05 10.51 -4.93
CA GLY A 11 -8.37 10.98 -6.14
C GLY A 11 -9.24 11.77 -7.12
N THR A 12 -10.13 12.64 -6.66
CA THR A 12 -11.18 13.29 -7.47
C THR A 12 -10.66 14.35 -8.46
N ARG A 13 -9.35 14.43 -8.68
CA ARG A 13 -8.68 15.47 -9.49
C ARG A 13 -7.80 14.95 -10.63
N LEU A 14 -8.07 13.77 -11.17
CA LEU A 14 -7.65 13.42 -12.54
C LEU A 14 -8.92 12.92 -13.21
N GLY A 15 -9.36 13.59 -14.27
CA GLY A 15 -10.62 13.34 -14.98
C GLY A 15 -10.66 12.02 -15.75
N ALA A 16 -10.19 10.92 -15.15
CA ALA A 16 -10.09 9.58 -15.70
C ALA A 16 -11.05 8.62 -14.97
N GLY A 17 -12.34 8.99 -14.83
CA GLY A 17 -13.49 8.09 -14.60
C GLY A 17 -13.43 6.98 -13.53
N GLY A 18 -12.45 6.97 -12.61
CA GLY A 18 -12.25 5.88 -11.64
C GLY A 18 -11.02 6.07 -10.75
N PRO A 19 -10.72 5.10 -9.86
CA PRO A 19 -9.65 5.24 -8.86
C PRO A 19 -8.27 5.45 -9.50
N LYS A 20 -7.58 6.53 -9.12
CA LYS A 20 -6.23 6.88 -9.64
C LYS A 20 -5.22 5.73 -9.53
N ALA A 21 -5.31 4.92 -8.48
CA ALA A 21 -4.39 3.80 -8.26
C ALA A 21 -4.46 2.73 -9.37
N LEU A 22 -5.58 2.64 -10.08
CA LEU A 22 -5.78 1.70 -11.19
C LEU A 22 -5.42 2.30 -12.56
N VAL A 23 -5.01 3.57 -12.62
CA VAL A 23 -4.60 4.20 -13.87
C VAL A 23 -3.30 3.53 -14.36
N PRO A 24 -3.28 3.00 -15.60
CA PRO A 24 -2.08 2.40 -16.17
C PRO A 24 -1.06 3.47 -16.56
N VAL A 25 0.20 3.26 -16.19
CA VAL A 25 1.35 4.07 -16.63
C VAL A 25 2.39 3.13 -17.24
N GLY A 26 2.51 3.20 -18.57
CA GLY A 26 3.34 2.26 -19.33
C GLY A 26 2.83 0.82 -19.27
N GLY A 27 1.50 0.63 -19.33
CA GLY A 27 0.85 -0.69 -19.31
C GLY A 27 0.68 -1.33 -17.93
N ILE A 28 1.23 -0.74 -16.87
CA ILE A 28 1.13 -1.26 -15.49
C ILE A 28 0.43 -0.23 -14.61
N SER A 29 -0.56 -0.64 -13.81
CA SER A 29 -1.23 0.27 -12.88
C SER A 29 -0.28 0.79 -11.80
N LEU A 30 -0.56 1.99 -11.29
CA LEU A 30 0.19 2.56 -10.16
C LEU A 30 0.15 1.62 -8.94
N LEU A 31 -0.98 0.94 -8.72
CA LEU A 31 -1.14 -0.05 -7.67
C LEU A 31 -0.14 -1.20 -7.82
N ARG A 32 -0.12 -1.88 -8.99
CA ARG A 32 0.79 -3.00 -9.24
C ARG A 32 2.25 -2.56 -9.14
N ARG A 33 2.58 -1.36 -9.64
CA ARG A 33 3.94 -0.80 -9.55
C ARG A 33 4.38 -0.58 -8.11
N ALA A 34 3.52 0.02 -7.28
CA ALA A 34 3.83 0.24 -5.87
C ALA A 34 3.91 -1.08 -5.08
N ALA A 35 3.01 -2.03 -5.36
CA ALA A 35 3.03 -3.35 -4.73
C ALA A 35 4.31 -4.12 -5.06
N GLY A 36 4.69 -4.18 -6.34
CA GLY A 36 5.94 -4.80 -6.78
C GLY A 36 7.15 -4.19 -6.09
N GLY A 37 7.29 -2.86 -6.09
CA GLY A 37 8.42 -2.20 -5.42
C GLY A 37 8.51 -2.45 -3.91
N LEU A 38 7.39 -2.70 -3.22
CA LEU A 38 7.37 -3.08 -1.80
C LEU A 38 7.78 -4.54 -1.61
N LEU A 39 7.30 -5.45 -2.44
CA LEU A 39 7.62 -6.89 -2.36
C LEU A 39 9.07 -7.16 -2.77
N ASP A 40 9.52 -6.57 -3.89
CA ASP A 40 10.88 -6.69 -4.44
C ASP A 40 11.94 -6.06 -3.52
N SER A 41 11.54 -5.27 -2.52
CA SER A 41 12.45 -4.69 -1.54
C SER A 41 13.16 -5.73 -0.66
N GLY A 42 12.58 -6.94 -0.56
CA GLY A 42 13.10 -8.02 0.29
C GLY A 42 13.01 -7.74 1.80
N VAL A 43 12.35 -6.65 2.22
CA VAL A 43 12.21 -6.28 3.64
C VAL A 43 10.78 -6.33 4.15
N VAL A 44 9.81 -6.54 3.27
CA VAL A 44 8.38 -6.63 3.60
C VAL A 44 8.02 -8.12 3.67
N ASP A 45 7.48 -8.53 4.82
CA ASP A 45 7.04 -9.91 5.08
C ASP A 45 5.58 -10.14 4.64
N GLY A 46 4.88 -9.09 4.23
CA GLY A 46 3.54 -9.15 3.68
C GLY A 46 2.92 -7.78 3.43
N LEU A 47 1.92 -7.74 2.54
CA LEU A 47 1.34 -6.53 1.99
C LEU A 47 -0.18 -6.52 2.14
N ILE A 48 -0.70 -5.50 2.82
CA ILE A 48 -2.13 -5.20 2.86
C ILE A 48 -2.40 -4.01 1.93
N VAL A 49 -3.37 -4.14 1.04
CA VAL A 49 -3.86 -3.05 0.19
C VAL A 49 -5.22 -2.60 0.70
N THR A 50 -5.38 -1.31 0.99
CA THR A 50 -6.70 -0.76 1.33
C THR A 50 -7.31 -0.10 0.10
N ALA A 51 -8.43 -0.65 -0.37
CA ALA A 51 -9.15 -0.18 -1.55
C ALA A 51 -10.37 0.68 -1.17
N PRO A 52 -10.91 1.53 -2.06
CA PRO A 52 -12.22 2.12 -1.85
C PRO A 52 -13.26 1.02 -1.61
N PRO A 53 -14.19 1.16 -0.63
CA PRO A 53 -15.17 0.13 -0.28
C PRO A 53 -15.96 -0.41 -1.48
N ASP A 54 -16.30 0.46 -2.43
CA ASP A 54 -17.10 0.13 -3.61
C ASP A 54 -16.27 -0.51 -4.74
N ASP A 55 -14.94 -0.50 -4.64
CA ASP A 55 -14.00 -0.98 -5.67
C ASP A 55 -13.16 -2.18 -5.22
N VAL A 56 -13.39 -2.74 -4.03
CA VAL A 56 -12.53 -3.79 -3.44
C VAL A 56 -12.32 -4.97 -4.40
N ASP A 57 -13.39 -5.45 -5.06
CA ASP A 57 -13.28 -6.57 -5.97
C ASP A 57 -12.49 -6.24 -7.24
N ARG A 58 -12.56 -4.98 -7.70
CA ARG A 58 -11.74 -4.51 -8.81
C ARG A 58 -10.26 -4.49 -8.42
N PHE A 59 -9.95 -4.06 -7.20
CA PHE A 59 -8.59 -4.09 -6.67
C PHE A 59 -8.07 -5.51 -6.44
N ARG A 60 -8.92 -6.45 -5.98
CA ARG A 60 -8.56 -7.87 -5.86
C ARG A 60 -8.18 -8.46 -7.21
N ARG A 61 -8.98 -8.21 -8.25
CA ARG A 61 -8.66 -8.66 -9.62
C ARG A 61 -7.35 -8.07 -10.11
N GLU A 62 -7.14 -6.77 -9.90
CA GLU A 62 -5.89 -6.11 -10.26
C GLU A 62 -4.69 -6.72 -9.54
N MET A 63 -4.82 -7.08 -8.27
CA MET A 63 -3.75 -7.65 -7.45
C MET A 63 -3.58 -9.17 -7.57
N ALA A 64 -4.48 -9.88 -8.25
CA ALA A 64 -4.49 -11.34 -8.28
C ALA A 64 -3.17 -11.94 -8.81
N GLU A 65 -2.63 -11.39 -9.89
CA GLU A 65 -1.34 -11.84 -10.45
C GLU A 65 -0.17 -11.56 -9.50
N VAL A 66 -0.17 -10.40 -8.84
CA VAL A 66 0.87 -10.03 -7.87
C VAL A 66 0.81 -10.96 -6.65
N ALA A 67 -0.39 -11.22 -6.14
CA ALA A 67 -0.61 -12.12 -5.01
C ALA A 67 -0.26 -13.58 -5.33
N GLY A 68 -0.52 -14.04 -6.56
CA GLY A 68 -0.19 -15.40 -6.98
C GLY A 68 1.30 -15.63 -7.24
N ALA A 69 2.06 -14.56 -7.51
CA ALA A 69 3.51 -14.63 -7.73
C ALA A 69 4.35 -14.31 -6.48
N ALA A 70 3.76 -13.68 -5.46
CA ALA A 70 4.44 -13.32 -4.23
C ALA A 70 4.62 -14.53 -3.31
N GLU A 71 5.79 -14.64 -2.68
CA GLU A 71 6.02 -15.60 -1.59
C GLU A 71 5.38 -15.14 -0.28
N GLN A 72 5.21 -13.82 -0.12
CA GLN A 72 4.60 -13.19 1.04
C GLN A 72 3.07 -13.07 0.89
N PRO A 73 2.31 -13.05 2.00
CA PRO A 73 0.89 -12.78 1.95
C PRO A 73 0.59 -11.39 1.38
N VAL A 74 -0.32 -11.35 0.40
CA VAL A 74 -0.87 -10.12 -0.18
C VAL A 74 -2.39 -10.15 -0.03
N GLU A 75 -2.96 -9.22 0.73
CA GLU A 75 -4.41 -9.14 0.94
C GLU A 75 -4.96 -7.77 0.56
N VAL A 76 -6.10 -7.75 -0.14
CA VAL A 76 -6.86 -6.54 -0.42
C VAL A 76 -8.07 -6.48 0.50
N VAL A 77 -8.15 -5.40 1.29
CA VAL A 77 -9.25 -5.12 2.21
C VAL A 77 -9.97 -3.83 1.85
N ALA A 78 -11.23 -3.71 2.29
CA ALA A 78 -11.94 -2.45 2.24
C ALA A 78 -11.26 -1.42 3.14
N GLY A 79 -10.99 -0.24 2.59
CA GLY A 79 -10.70 0.95 3.36
C GLY A 79 -11.98 1.56 3.92
N SER A 80 -11.90 2.83 4.33
CA SER A 80 -13.04 3.58 4.85
C SER A 80 -13.36 4.75 3.93
N ALA A 81 -14.66 4.96 3.67
CA ALA A 81 -15.15 6.15 2.99
C ALA A 81 -15.02 7.43 3.85
N ALA A 82 -14.86 7.29 5.18
CA ALA A 82 -14.85 8.42 6.10
C ALA A 82 -13.53 9.21 6.07
N SER A 83 -12.39 8.52 6.08
CA SER A 83 -11.08 9.17 6.05
C SER A 83 -9.94 8.23 5.67
N ARG A 84 -8.79 8.84 5.32
CA ARG A 84 -7.54 8.11 5.10
C ARG A 84 -7.09 7.39 6.38
N GLN A 85 -7.25 8.02 7.54
CA GLN A 85 -6.87 7.47 8.83
C GLN A 85 -7.71 6.24 9.17
N ALA A 86 -9.03 6.30 8.93
CA ALA A 86 -9.91 5.16 9.11
C ALA A 86 -9.56 4.01 8.15
N SER A 87 -9.17 4.33 6.91
CA SER A 87 -8.65 3.31 5.98
C SER A 87 -7.35 2.65 6.47
N VAL A 88 -6.44 3.43 7.06
CA VAL A 88 -5.20 2.89 7.66
C VAL A 88 -5.51 2.02 8.86
N ALA A 89 -6.45 2.40 9.72
CA ALA A 89 -6.87 1.60 10.88
C ALA A 89 -7.39 0.22 10.44
N LEU A 90 -8.26 0.17 9.43
CA LEU A 90 -8.73 -1.10 8.85
C LEU A 90 -7.58 -1.93 8.24
N GLY A 91 -6.61 -1.25 7.62
CA GLY A 91 -5.39 -1.91 7.15
C GLY A 91 -4.56 -2.51 8.29
N LEU A 92 -4.45 -1.82 9.43
CA LEU A 92 -3.73 -2.32 10.61
C LEU A 92 -4.43 -3.52 11.24
N GLU A 93 -5.76 -3.53 11.32
CA GLU A 93 -6.53 -4.70 11.76
C GLU A 93 -6.27 -5.91 10.87
N ALA A 94 -6.21 -5.69 9.55
CA ALA A 94 -5.85 -6.75 8.60
C ALA A 94 -4.40 -7.23 8.79
N VAL A 95 -3.45 -6.32 9.05
CA VAL A 95 -2.07 -6.71 9.39
C VAL A 95 -2.04 -7.61 10.62
N LEU A 96 -2.74 -7.25 11.69
CA LEU A 96 -2.77 -8.06 12.92
C LEU A 96 -3.37 -9.45 12.70
N ARG A 97 -4.34 -9.57 11.79
CA ARG A 97 -4.95 -10.85 11.41
C ARG A 97 -4.01 -11.72 10.57
N VAL A 98 -3.36 -11.14 9.57
CA VAL A 98 -2.57 -11.87 8.55
C VAL A 98 -1.14 -12.10 9.00
N MET A 99 -0.58 -11.15 9.73
CA MET A 99 0.82 -11.09 10.18
C MET A 99 0.87 -10.72 11.67
N PRO A 100 0.36 -11.59 12.57
CA PRO A 100 0.22 -11.27 14.00
C PRO A 100 1.55 -10.98 14.72
N THR A 101 2.67 -11.41 14.15
CA THR A 101 4.02 -11.18 14.67
C THR A 101 4.70 -9.93 14.10
N ALA A 102 4.02 -9.15 13.25
CA ALA A 102 4.57 -7.94 12.66
C ALA A 102 4.83 -6.86 13.72
N GLN A 103 6.10 -6.56 13.97
CA GLN A 103 6.49 -5.52 14.94
C GLN A 103 6.54 -4.11 14.35
N VAL A 104 6.61 -4.00 13.02
CA VAL A 104 6.66 -2.71 12.32
C VAL A 104 5.75 -2.74 11.12
N VAL A 105 4.99 -1.65 10.94
CA VAL A 105 4.10 -1.44 9.81
C VAL A 105 4.50 -0.20 9.02
N LEU A 106 4.81 -0.39 7.74
CA LEU A 106 5.06 0.69 6.79
C LEU A 106 3.75 1.09 6.10
N VAL A 107 3.39 2.37 6.12
CA VAL A 107 2.22 2.86 5.38
C VAL A 107 2.68 3.63 4.14
N HIS A 108 2.33 3.14 2.95
CA HIS A 108 2.62 3.76 1.66
C HIS A 108 1.33 4.19 0.94
N ASP A 109 1.41 5.16 0.04
CA ASP A 109 0.28 5.67 -0.74
C ASP A 109 0.45 5.28 -2.21
N ALA A 110 -0.51 4.53 -2.76
CA ALA A 110 -0.46 4.05 -4.15
C ALA A 110 -0.44 5.20 -5.18
N ALA A 111 -1.03 6.35 -4.87
CA ALA A 111 -0.97 7.52 -5.76
C ALA A 111 0.44 8.13 -5.82
N ARG A 112 1.34 7.72 -4.92
CA ARG A 112 2.75 8.12 -4.87
C ARG A 112 3.69 7.04 -5.42
N ALA A 113 3.19 6.07 -6.19
CA ALA A 113 3.98 4.98 -6.79
C ALA A 113 5.18 5.44 -7.66
N LEU A 114 5.22 6.71 -8.07
CA LEU A 114 6.37 7.31 -8.78
C LEU A 114 7.40 7.94 -7.83
N THR A 115 7.30 7.73 -6.52
CA THR A 115 8.30 8.21 -5.56
C THR A 115 9.60 7.42 -5.75
N PRO A 116 10.77 8.08 -5.86
CA PRO A 116 12.04 7.40 -6.10
C PRO A 116 12.32 6.29 -5.07
N PRO A 117 12.91 5.15 -5.48
CA PRO A 117 13.26 4.02 -4.59
C PRO A 117 14.09 4.41 -3.35
N GLU A 118 14.78 5.55 -3.43
CA GLU A 118 15.57 6.15 -2.35
C GLU A 118 14.73 6.55 -1.13
N VAL A 119 13.47 6.94 -1.34
CA VAL A 119 12.56 7.30 -0.24
C VAL A 119 12.10 6.06 0.52
N ILE A 120 11.87 4.96 -0.19
CA ILE A 120 11.53 3.66 0.41
C ILE A 120 12.71 3.19 1.27
N ARG A 121 13.94 3.24 0.74
CA ARG A 121 15.16 2.88 1.48
C ARG A 121 15.39 3.75 2.73
N ARG A 122 15.11 5.06 2.66
CA ARG A 122 15.24 5.97 3.81
C ARG A 122 14.25 5.66 4.93
N VAL A 123 13.00 5.32 4.60
CA VAL A 123 11.99 4.96 5.61
C VAL A 123 12.32 3.61 6.24
N VAL A 124 12.77 2.63 5.45
CA VAL A 124 13.24 1.33 5.94
C VAL A 124 14.46 1.48 6.86
N ALA A 125 15.42 2.35 6.52
CA ALA A 125 16.58 2.64 7.36
C ALA A 125 16.19 3.30 8.70
N ALA A 126 15.26 4.25 8.68
CA ALA A 126 14.77 4.92 9.90
C ALA A 126 13.98 3.97 10.82
N VAL A 127 13.25 3.01 10.25
CA VAL A 127 12.56 1.96 10.99
C VAL A 127 13.55 0.99 11.65
N ARG A 128 14.58 0.56 10.92
CA ARG A 128 15.63 -0.33 11.45
C ARG A 128 16.48 0.31 12.56
N ALA A 129 16.44 1.63 12.71
CA ALA A 129 17.07 2.37 13.81
C ALA A 129 16.27 2.35 15.14
N GLY A 130 15.15 1.61 15.22
CA GLY A 130 14.40 1.42 16.47
C GLY A 130 13.22 2.38 16.68
N HIS A 131 12.70 3.00 15.62
CA HIS A 131 11.56 3.89 15.72
C HIS A 131 10.24 3.17 15.39
N GLY A 132 9.36 3.06 16.39
CA GLY A 132 8.10 2.29 16.31
C GLY A 132 7.07 2.79 15.29
N ALA A 133 7.26 3.98 14.71
CA ALA A 133 6.50 4.46 13.55
C ALA A 133 7.30 5.53 12.80
N VAL A 134 7.42 5.39 11.48
CA VAL A 134 8.01 6.41 10.60
C VAL A 134 6.99 6.80 9.55
N VAL A 135 6.51 8.04 9.62
CA VAL A 135 5.67 8.63 8.56
C VAL A 135 6.58 9.51 7.70
N PRO A 136 6.72 9.28 6.38
CA PRO A 136 7.39 10.23 5.51
C PRO A 136 6.50 11.48 5.37
N ALA A 137 6.68 12.43 6.27
CA ALA A 137 6.21 13.80 6.09
C ALA A 137 7.20 14.55 5.21
N ARG A 138 6.70 15.29 4.20
CA ARG A 138 7.53 16.28 3.52
C ARG A 138 7.77 17.43 4.51
N GLY A 139 9.04 17.77 4.73
CA GLY A 139 9.42 19.09 5.21
C GLY A 139 9.23 20.10 4.08
N SER A 140 8.58 21.22 4.44
CA SER A 140 8.41 22.52 3.75
C SER A 140 8.05 22.50 2.26
#